data_AF-A0A8X6SFH3-F1
#
_entry.id   AF-A0A8X6SFH3-F1
#
_cell.length_a   1.000
_cell.length_b   1.000
_cell.length_c   1.000
_cell.angle_alpha   90.00
_cell.angle_beta   90.00
_cell.angle_gamma   90.00
#
_symmetry.space_group_name_H-M   'P 1'
#
loop_
_entity.id
_entity.type
_entity.pdbx_description
1 polymer ?
#
loop_
_entity_poly.entity_id
_entity_poly.type
_entity_poly.pdbx_seq_one_letter_code
_entity_poly.pdbx_strand_id
1 'polypeptide(L)' 'MQITSQASSIPLINNKTLIAKRKHFQLISALAMSIHKSQGGTYDAIVYEYDRKHPKDLVYVALTRVTRIEG' A
#
# COMPACT_ATOMS: atom_id res chain seq x y z
N MET A 1 -8.75 -0.56 -21.96
CA MET A 1 -8.78 -0.71 -20.48
C MET A 1 -9.47 -2.04 -20.17
N GLN A 2 -8.75 -3.07 -19.72
CA GLN A 2 -9.31 -4.41 -19.52
C GLN A 2 -9.71 -4.63 -18.06
N ILE A 3 -10.90 -5.19 -17.84
CA ILE A 3 -11.37 -5.61 -16.52
C ILE A 3 -10.73 -6.96 -16.20
N THR A 4 -10.04 -7.05 -15.07
CA THR A 4 -9.40 -8.30 -14.65
C THR A 4 -10.12 -8.91 -13.46
N SER A 5 -10.14 -10.23 -13.40
CA SER A 5 -10.74 -10.99 -12.30
C SER A 5 -9.64 -11.55 -11.41
N GLN A 6 -9.67 -11.23 -10.12
CA GLN A 6 -8.79 -11.80 -9.10
C GLN A 6 -9.61 -12.72 -8.18
N ALA A 7 -9.03 -13.81 -7.69
CA ALA A 7 -9.70 -14.74 -6.77
C ALA A 7 -8.80 -15.06 -5.58
N SER A 8 -9.38 -15.15 -4.38
CA SER A 8 -8.69 -15.59 -3.17
C SER A 8 -9.45 -16.75 -2.51
N SER A 9 -8.69 -17.72 -2.01
CA SER A 9 -9.18 -18.90 -1.31
C SER A 9 -9.04 -18.68 0.19
N ILE A 10 -10.15 -18.72 0.93
CA ILE A 10 -10.19 -18.50 2.37
C ILE A 10 -10.58 -19.82 3.05
N PRO A 11 -9.67 -20.47 3.81
CA PRO A 11 -9.99 -21.68 4.55
C PRO A 11 -10.89 -21.36 5.75
N LEU A 12 -11.91 -22.19 5.98
CA LEU A 12 -12.84 -22.10 7.12
C LEU A 12 -12.63 -23.27 8.09
N ILE A 13 -13.05 -23.08 9.34
CA ILE A 13 -12.88 -24.00 10.48
C ILE A 13 -13.39 -25.43 10.20
N ASN A 14 -14.39 -25.59 9.32
CA ASN A 14 -15.03 -26.89 9.03
C ASN A 14 -14.55 -27.55 7.72
N ASN A 15 -13.27 -27.42 7.35
CA ASN A 15 -12.71 -27.89 6.07
C ASN A 15 -13.45 -27.37 4.82
N LYS A 16 -14.19 -26.27 4.97
CA LYS A 16 -14.86 -25.58 3.86
C LYS A 16 -13.94 -24.48 3.35
N THR A 17 -13.92 -24.27 2.05
CA THR A 17 -13.10 -23.23 1.42
C THR A 17 -14.00 -22.23 0.73
N LEU A 18 -13.92 -20.96 1.11
CA LEU A 18 -14.65 -19.89 0.46
C LEU A 18 -13.76 -19.26 -0.62
N ILE A 19 -14.23 -19.27 -1.87
CA ILE A 19 -13.53 -18.62 -2.98
C ILE A 19 -14.17 -17.26 -3.22
N ALA A 20 -13.49 -16.19 -2.83
CA ALA A 20 -13.92 -14.83 -3.12
C ALA A 20 -13.36 -14.39 -4.47
N LYS A 21 -14.20 -13.83 -5.34
CA LYS A 21 -13.80 -13.31 -6.66
C LYS A 21 -14.08 -11.81 -6.75
N ARG A 22 -13.11 -11.03 -7.23
CA ARG A 22 -13.24 -9.59 -7.47
C ARG A 22 -12.94 -9.27 -8.94
N LYS A 23 -13.90 -8.66 -9.63
CA LYS A 23 -13.71 -8.09 -10.98
C LYS A 23 -13.57 -6.57 -10.87
N HIS A 24 -12.39 -6.05 -11.16
CA HIS A 24 -12.09 -4.62 -11.02
C HIS A 24 -10.99 -4.18 -11.99
N PHE A 25 -10.91 -2.88 -12.27
CA PHE A 25 -9.76 -2.30 -12.95
C PHE A 25 -8.52 -2.41 -12.08
N GLN A 26 -7.38 -2.78 -12.67
CA GLN A 26 -6.10 -2.85 -11.94
C GLN A 26 -5.45 -1.48 -11.81
N LEU A 27 -6.21 -0.50 -11.36
CA LEU A 27 -5.73 0.85 -11.15
C LEU A 27 -6.11 1.30 -9.75
N ILE A 28 -5.17 1.98 -9.10
CA ILE A 28 -5.36 2.67 -7.84
C ILE A 28 -4.84 4.10 -8.01
N SER A 29 -5.48 5.06 -7.36
CA SER A 29 -4.87 6.39 -7.23
C SER A 29 -3.60 6.26 -6.39
N ALA A 30 -2.50 6.81 -6.88
CA ALA A 30 -1.18 6.69 -6.26
C ALA A 30 -0.60 8.05 -5.83
N LEU A 31 -1.39 9.13 -5.89
CA LEU A 31 -0.93 10.47 -5.50
C LEU A 31 -0.75 10.60 -3.98
N ALA A 32 -1.61 9.93 -3.21
CA ALA A 32 -1.45 9.73 -1.78
C ALA A 32 -1.47 8.22 -1.51
N MET A 33 -0.55 7.75 -0.68
CA MET A 33 -0.45 6.33 -0.33
C MET A 33 -0.03 6.17 1.12
N SER A 34 -0.35 5.01 1.70
CA SER A 34 0.10 4.69 3.04
C SER A 34 1.59 4.32 3.05
N ILE A 35 2.26 4.58 4.18
CA ILE A 35 3.69 4.30 4.39
C ILE A 35 4.02 2.82 4.09
N HIS A 36 3.15 1.90 4.50
CA HIS A 36 3.32 0.47 4.23
C HIS A 36 3.34 0.13 2.74
N LYS A 37 2.64 0.92 1.91
CA LYS A 37 2.58 0.70 0.46
C LYS A 37 3.69 1.46 -0.28
N SER A 38 4.29 2.49 0.32
CA SER A 38 5.46 3.18 -0.22
C SER A 38 6.79 2.48 0.13
N GLN A 39 6.80 1.57 1.11
CA GLN A 39 8.00 0.86 1.53
C GLN A 39 8.68 0.13 0.35
N GLY A 40 9.97 0.38 0.18
CA GLY A 40 10.77 -0.17 -0.94
C GLY A 40 10.73 0.69 -2.21
N GLY A 41 9.82 1.66 -2.30
CA GLY A 41 9.82 2.68 -3.35
C GLY A 41 10.80 3.81 -3.08
N THR A 42 11.23 4.48 -4.14
CA THR A 42 11.99 5.73 -4.10
C THR A 42 11.24 6.77 -4.91
N TYR A 43 11.06 7.97 -4.36
CA TYR A 43 10.33 9.06 -4.99
C TYR A 43 11.22 10.30 -5.04
N ASP A 44 11.00 11.13 -6.06
CA ASP A 44 11.75 12.38 -6.22
C ASP A 44 11.38 13.41 -5.16
N ALA A 45 10.10 13.44 -4.77
CA ALA A 45 9.58 14.31 -3.72
C ALA A 45 8.40 13.67 -2.98
N ILE A 46 8.25 13.96 -1.68
CA ILE A 46 7.12 13.52 -0.86
C ILE A 46 6.59 14.65 0.02
N VAL A 47 5.28 14.63 0.26
CA VAL A 47 4.66 15.41 1.34
C VAL A 47 4.21 14.45 2.42
N TYR A 48 4.72 14.63 3.64
CA TYR A 48 4.39 13.77 4.77
C TYR A 48 3.67 14.56 5.85
N GLU A 49 2.47 14.11 6.21
CA GLU A 49 1.73 14.62 7.35
C GLU A 49 2.26 13.98 8.65
N TYR A 50 3.01 14.76 9.42
CA TYR A 50 3.62 14.29 10.66
C TYR A 50 2.65 14.40 11.85
N ASP A 51 2.42 13.29 12.55
CA ASP A 51 1.82 13.23 13.88
C ASP A 51 2.84 12.62 14.86
N ARG A 52 2.96 13.22 16.06
CA ARG A 52 3.82 12.74 17.15
C ARG A 52 3.44 11.34 17.65
N LYS A 53 2.20 10.91 17.40
CA LYS A 53 1.73 9.56 17.74
C LYS A 53 2.27 8.49 16.80
N HIS A 54 2.84 8.86 15.66
CA HIS A 54 3.36 7.87 14.72
C HIS A 54 4.57 7.12 15.31
N PRO A 55 4.59 5.78 15.21
CA PRO A 55 5.76 4.98 15.53
C PRO A 55 7.00 5.49 14.79
N LYS A 56 8.12 5.56 15.50
CA LYS A 56 9.40 6.06 14.95
C LYS A 56 9.81 5.33 13.67
N ASP A 57 9.56 4.02 13.62
CA ASP A 57 9.90 3.18 12.46
C ASP A 57 9.11 3.59 11.22
N LEU A 58 7.84 3.99 11.37
CA LEU A 58 7.02 4.47 10.25
C LEU A 58 7.48 5.84 9.76
N VAL A 59 7.87 6.72 10.67
CA VAL A 59 8.45 8.03 10.31
C VAL A 59 9.75 7.82 9.53
N TYR A 60 10.60 6.90 9.99
CA TYR A 60 11.83 6.54 9.30
C TYR A 60 11.56 5.99 7.88
N VAL A 61 10.61 5.04 7.74
CA VAL A 61 10.26 4.50 6.43
C VAL A 61 9.76 5.61 5.50
N ALA A 62 8.88 6.49 5.99
CA ALA A 62 8.35 7.60 5.20
C ALA A 62 9.45 8.56 4.70
N LEU A 63 10.30 9.04 5.60
CA LEU A 63 11.34 10.04 5.27
C LEU A 63 12.48 9.46 4.44
N THR A 64 12.74 8.15 4.51
CA THR A 64 13.75 7.48 3.67
C THR A 64 13.27 7.16 2.25
N ARG A 65 12.04 7.54 1.90
CA ARG A 65 11.53 7.34 0.54
C ARG A 65 12.08 8.37 -0.47
N VAL A 66 12.71 9.45 0.00
CA VAL A 66 13.36 10.48 -0.83
C VAL A 66 14.88 10.39 -0.76
N THR A 67 15.56 10.87 -1.79
CA THR A 67 17.03 10.83 -1.90
C THR A 67 17.71 12.13 -1.47
N ARG A 68 16.97 13.24 -1.42
CA ARG A 68 17.48 14.58 -1.10
C ARG A 68 16.50 15.26 -0.14
N ILE A 69 17.00 16.14 0.72
CA ILE A 69 16.17 16.84 1.72
C ILE A 69 15.25 17.91 1.10
N GLU A 70 15.55 18.34 -0.11
CA GLU A 70 14.75 19.28 -0.90
C GLU A 70 13.51 18.61 -1.54
N GLY A 71 13.46 17.28 -1.51
CA GLY A 71 12.37 16.45 -2.06
C GLY A 71 11.44 15.94 -0.98
#